data_AF-A0A7H0H2K9-F1
#
_entry.id   AF-A0A7H0H2K9-F1
#
_cell.length_a   1.000
_cell.length_b   1.000
_cell.length_c   1.000
_cell.angle_alpha   90.00
_cell.angle_beta   90.00
_cell.angle_gamma   90.00
#
_symmetry.space_group_name_H-M   'P 1'
#
loop_
_entity.id
_entity.type
_entity.pdbx_description
1 polymer ?
#
loop_
_entity_poly.entity_id
_entity_poly.type
_entity_poly.pdbx_seq_one_letter_code
_entity_poly.pdbx_strand_id
1 'polypeptide(L)'
;MRNAVGRAEMMGGRGFAVDELKPVWERILRDDVADGTLSYGVRRFREEADRYLDERSEALDAGSWQPHPLVEMVLPGAKRRVLHIPVVEDRIVARRVLEMITPLVDPSLGRASFGYRPGLGVTDAVQEVVGLREEGFSWVVRTDVADCFPSVKRDLAVRALKAMVPDEELTHLLDLFAARPRRLRGGGLRSLEGVPQGCPLSPLLANLVLRDLDTDVQSAGFPLVRYADDIVIACHHTDDALEALRVASRAAEELGMSLGAKKTAVRSFAEGFTFLGEDFGSRYPPPLDEHRVKEPDEKVVYVAVQGGRVRIQSGRLLVESKDDAVLLDVPTGHVGRVVLFGSVGLSAGARSWALGSDVDVVFASRSGSYQGSLHSGSHPFRPARLRAQLATQGTDRGDALARAIVASKLMHQRTLLMHFNRRPVHDEVAEAVVQLQQYGRLLPEARGQAEIMGVEGAAAQVYFPALGLLVPEGMRFTLRSRRPPRDVVNAALSYLYTILLGECVTALHAAGLDPGIGVLHTPQDNRPSLALDLMEELRPLIVDQVVVNACRLQRLRPEHARPDEGSAVLLTKAGKEILLTAYEQRMNRDVSGALPDYAGSYRRHLYRQAQRLMVSIMNPGTPWTGLSWR
;
A
#
# COMPACT_ATOMS: atom_id res chain seq x y z
N MET A 1 9.24 -7.63 -31.26
CA MET A 1 10.62 -7.44 -30.75
C MET A 1 10.96 -6.00 -30.28
N ARG A 2 9.99 -5.12 -29.94
CA ARG A 2 10.26 -3.75 -29.42
C ARG A 2 9.50 -3.38 -28.12
N ASN A 3 8.94 -4.36 -27.38
CA ASN A 3 8.17 -4.09 -26.15
C ASN A 3 8.79 -4.67 -24.86
N ALA A 4 9.99 -5.25 -24.91
CA ALA A 4 10.71 -5.68 -23.70
C ALA A 4 11.43 -4.51 -22.98
N VAL A 5 11.65 -3.38 -23.67
CA VAL A 5 12.44 -2.25 -23.16
C VAL A 5 11.69 -1.40 -22.13
N GLY A 6 10.35 -1.29 -22.22
CA GLY A 6 9.55 -0.40 -21.37
C GLY A 6 9.18 -0.91 -19.97
N ARG A 7 9.46 -2.19 -19.65
CA ARG A 7 9.36 -2.73 -18.27
C ARG A 7 10.73 -2.85 -17.61
N ALA A 8 11.81 -2.98 -18.38
CA ALA A 8 13.18 -2.93 -17.89
C ALA A 8 13.57 -1.51 -17.41
N GLU A 9 13.00 -0.45 -17.98
CA GLU A 9 13.36 0.93 -17.60
C GLU A 9 12.81 1.42 -16.24
N MET A 10 11.91 0.67 -15.57
CA MET A 10 11.47 0.98 -14.18
C MET A 10 12.36 0.35 -13.11
N MET A 11 13.30 -0.51 -13.48
CA MET A 11 14.37 -1.07 -12.62
C MET A 11 15.78 -0.89 -13.22
N GLY A 12 15.91 -0.07 -14.27
CA GLY A 12 17.18 0.25 -14.92
C GLY A 12 18.00 1.24 -14.09
N GLY A 13 18.57 0.75 -12.99
CA GLY A 13 19.39 1.52 -12.06
C GLY A 13 19.68 0.76 -10.76
N ARG A 14 20.34 -0.40 -10.87
CA ARG A 14 21.13 -1.11 -9.84
C ARG A 14 20.63 -0.94 -8.39
N GLY A 15 19.60 -1.71 -8.01
CA GLY A 15 19.04 -1.78 -6.65
C GLY A 15 19.97 -2.34 -5.55
N PHE A 16 21.28 -2.31 -5.80
CA PHE A 16 22.35 -2.79 -4.93
C PHE A 16 23.51 -1.80 -4.81
N ALA A 17 23.28 -0.51 -5.08
CA ALA A 17 24.30 0.51 -4.84
C ALA A 17 24.67 0.56 -3.34
N VAL A 18 25.87 1.05 -3.02
CA VAL A 18 26.35 1.17 -1.63
C VAL A 18 25.35 1.93 -0.74
N ASP A 19 24.74 3.00 -1.27
CA ASP A 19 23.71 3.79 -0.59
C ASP A 19 22.43 3.00 -0.26
N GLU A 20 22.18 1.88 -0.94
CA GLU A 20 21.05 0.99 -0.70
C GLU A 20 21.43 -0.21 0.20
N LEU A 21 22.67 -0.70 0.12
CA LEU A 21 23.16 -1.79 0.96
C LEU A 21 23.47 -1.32 2.40
N LYS A 22 23.95 -0.09 2.55
CA LYS A 22 24.35 0.48 3.85
C LYS A 22 23.21 0.54 4.87
N PRO A 23 21.99 1.02 4.54
CA PRO A 23 20.86 0.99 5.48
C PRO A 23 20.45 -0.42 5.92
N VAL A 24 20.62 -1.41 5.04
CA VAL A 24 20.35 -2.83 5.34
C VAL A 24 21.38 -3.37 6.34
N TRP A 25 22.67 -3.07 6.11
CA TRP A 25 23.73 -3.39 7.06
C TRP A 25 23.50 -2.78 8.44
N GLU A 26 23.18 -1.48 8.51
CA GLU A 26 22.89 -0.78 9.76
C GLU A 26 21.72 -1.39 10.53
N ARG A 27 20.74 -1.97 9.83
CA ARG A 27 19.65 -2.71 10.47
C ARG A 27 20.12 -4.04 11.05
N ILE A 28 20.90 -4.82 10.29
CA ILE A 28 21.48 -6.09 10.78
C ILE A 28 22.35 -5.84 12.02
N LEU A 29 23.17 -4.80 12.01
CA LEU A 29 24.01 -4.43 13.14
C LEU A 29 23.16 -4.09 14.37
N ARG A 30 22.09 -3.29 14.20
CA ARG A 30 21.18 -2.94 15.30
C ARG A 30 20.46 -4.15 15.88
N ASP A 31 19.97 -5.05 15.03
CA ASP A 31 19.30 -6.28 15.45
C ASP A 31 20.25 -7.17 16.28
N ASP A 32 21.49 -7.37 15.80
CA ASP A 32 22.50 -8.20 16.48
C ASP A 32 22.99 -7.56 17.81
N VAL A 33 22.96 -6.22 17.92
CA VAL A 33 23.23 -5.51 19.18
C VAL A 33 22.07 -5.67 20.17
N ALA A 34 20.82 -5.64 19.70
CA ALA A 34 19.64 -5.82 20.54
C ALA A 34 19.58 -7.23 21.15
N ASP A 35 20.10 -8.23 20.44
CA ASP A 35 20.26 -9.62 20.94
C ASP A 35 21.39 -9.79 21.97
N GLY A 36 22.06 -8.69 22.35
CA GLY A 36 22.96 -8.58 23.50
C GLY A 36 24.45 -8.79 23.19
N THR A 37 24.84 -9.90 22.56
CA THR A 37 26.26 -10.18 22.23
C THR A 37 26.48 -10.22 20.73
N LEU A 38 27.33 -9.31 20.23
CA LEU A 38 27.66 -9.24 18.81
C LEU A 38 28.27 -10.57 18.30
N SER A 39 27.63 -11.14 17.29
CA SER A 39 28.11 -12.32 16.61
C SER A 39 29.47 -12.06 15.96
N TYR A 40 30.32 -13.09 15.89
CA TYR A 40 31.69 -12.97 15.37
C TYR A 40 31.71 -12.41 13.93
N GLY A 41 30.76 -12.84 13.09
CA GLY A 41 30.63 -12.35 11.71
C GLY A 41 30.31 -10.86 11.63
N VAL A 42 29.43 -10.34 12.50
CA VAL A 42 29.05 -8.93 12.54
C VAL A 42 30.21 -8.08 13.06
N ARG A 43 30.96 -8.54 14.07
CA ARG A 43 32.17 -7.86 14.55
C ARG A 43 33.20 -7.69 13.44
N ARG A 44 33.53 -8.78 12.74
CA ARG A 44 34.51 -8.76 11.64
C ARG A 44 34.06 -7.88 10.47
N PHE A 45 32.78 -7.98 10.07
CA PHE A 45 32.27 -7.16 8.97
C PHE A 45 32.30 -5.66 9.31
N ARG A 46 32.02 -5.30 10.56
CA ARG A 46 32.02 -3.90 11.02
C ARG A 46 33.38 -3.20 10.87
N GLU A 47 34.50 -3.91 11.02
CA GLU A 47 35.84 -3.33 10.95
C GLU A 47 36.17 -2.73 9.58
N GLU A 48 35.61 -3.30 8.51
CA GLU A 48 35.87 -2.90 7.12
C GLU A 48 34.58 -2.79 6.30
N ALA A 49 33.49 -2.34 6.94
CA ALA A 49 32.15 -2.37 6.36
C ALA A 49 32.04 -1.62 5.04
N ASP A 50 32.62 -0.42 4.94
CA ASP A 50 32.55 0.38 3.70
C ASP A 50 33.23 -0.36 2.53
N ARG A 51 34.42 -0.92 2.74
CA ARG A 51 35.12 -1.74 1.73
C ARG A 51 34.29 -2.95 1.29
N TYR A 52 33.72 -3.70 2.23
CA TYR A 52 32.91 -4.86 1.88
C TYR A 52 31.63 -4.47 1.12
N LEU A 53 30.97 -3.36 1.48
CA LEU A 53 29.79 -2.88 0.77
C LEU A 53 30.13 -2.43 -0.66
N ASP A 54 31.24 -1.73 -0.85
CA ASP A 54 31.74 -1.33 -2.17
C ASP A 54 32.00 -2.57 -3.05
N GLU A 55 32.78 -3.54 -2.54
CA GLU A 55 33.10 -4.78 -3.26
C GLU A 55 31.85 -5.60 -3.63
N ARG A 56 30.78 -5.57 -2.82
CA ARG A 56 29.51 -6.25 -3.15
C ARG A 56 28.71 -5.47 -4.18
N SER A 57 28.62 -4.15 -4.05
CA SER A 57 27.96 -3.29 -5.03
C SER A 57 28.59 -3.46 -6.42
N GLU A 58 29.92 -3.44 -6.51
CA GLU A 58 30.65 -3.66 -7.77
C GLU A 58 30.44 -5.07 -8.34
N ALA A 59 30.49 -6.10 -7.50
CA ALA A 59 30.30 -7.48 -7.96
C ALA A 59 28.88 -7.75 -8.46
N LEU A 60 27.87 -7.19 -7.78
CA LEU A 60 26.45 -7.28 -8.17
C LEU A 60 26.20 -6.52 -9.47
N ASP A 61 26.77 -5.33 -9.59
CA ASP A 61 26.69 -4.54 -10.82
C ASP A 61 27.35 -5.25 -12.02
N ALA A 62 28.50 -5.87 -11.80
CA ALA A 62 29.20 -6.64 -12.83
C ALA A 62 28.54 -8.01 -13.13
N GLY A 63 27.47 -8.40 -12.42
CA GLY A 63 26.85 -9.72 -12.55
C GLY A 63 27.77 -10.88 -12.14
N SER A 64 28.85 -10.61 -11.40
CA SER A 64 29.87 -11.58 -11.00
C SER A 64 29.71 -12.08 -9.56
N TRP A 65 28.75 -11.53 -8.82
CA TRP A 65 28.47 -11.89 -7.44
C TRP A 65 28.01 -13.36 -7.31
N GLN A 66 28.53 -14.05 -6.30
CA GLN A 66 28.18 -15.44 -5.97
C GLN A 66 28.01 -15.60 -4.45
N PRO A 67 26.94 -16.25 -3.98
CA PRO A 67 26.74 -16.48 -2.56
C PRO A 67 27.75 -17.51 -2.03
N HIS A 68 28.26 -17.28 -0.82
CA HIS A 68 29.10 -18.25 -0.12
C HIS A 68 28.29 -19.50 0.26
N PRO A 69 28.88 -20.67 0.55
CA PRO A 69 28.14 -21.77 1.16
C PRO A 69 27.50 -21.39 2.51
N LEU A 70 26.33 -21.95 2.84
CA LEU A 70 25.68 -21.73 4.14
C LEU A 70 26.50 -22.36 5.27
N VAL A 71 26.53 -21.68 6.42
CA VAL A 71 27.26 -22.13 7.61
C VAL A 71 26.29 -22.80 8.57
N GLU A 72 26.70 -23.94 9.11
CA GLU A 72 25.94 -24.66 10.13
C GLU A 72 26.12 -24.02 11.50
N MET A 73 25.01 -23.62 12.14
CA MET A 73 24.97 -23.12 13.50
C MET A 73 24.04 -23.99 14.34
N VAL A 74 24.53 -24.48 15.47
CA VAL A 74 23.73 -25.27 16.42
C VAL A 74 23.31 -24.35 17.56
N LEU A 75 22.00 -24.15 17.72
CA LEU A 75 21.48 -23.36 18.84
C LEU A 75 21.52 -24.16 20.15
N PRO A 76 21.84 -23.53 21.29
CA PRO A 76 21.76 -24.16 22.61
C PRO A 76 20.30 -24.41 23.00
N GLY A 77 19.96 -25.61 23.47
CA GLY A 77 18.61 -25.96 23.91
C GLY A 77 18.39 -27.46 24.13
N ALA A 78 17.21 -27.84 24.68
CA ALA A 78 16.86 -29.22 25.02
C ALA A 78 16.78 -30.18 23.80
N LYS A 79 16.59 -29.64 22.59
CA LYS A 79 16.76 -30.34 21.31
C LYS A 79 17.80 -29.59 20.48
N ARG A 80 18.74 -30.33 19.88
CA ARG A 80 19.71 -29.75 18.93
C ARG A 80 18.96 -29.23 17.69
N ARG A 81 18.78 -27.92 17.59
CA ARG A 81 18.26 -27.26 16.38
C ARG A 81 19.44 -26.78 15.54
N VAL A 82 19.56 -27.34 14.34
CA VAL A 82 20.61 -26.99 13.38
C VAL A 82 20.05 -25.94 12.42
N LEU A 83 20.71 -24.80 12.33
CA LEU A 83 20.40 -23.72 11.38
C LEU A 83 21.46 -23.66 10.28
N HIS A 84 21.03 -23.23 9.10
CA HIS A 84 21.90 -22.98 7.96
C HIS A 84 21.81 -21.51 7.59
N ILE A 85 22.75 -20.72 8.10
CA ILE A 85 22.71 -19.26 8.00
C ILE A 85 23.69 -18.74 6.94
N PRO A 86 23.32 -17.66 6.23
CA PRO A 86 24.26 -16.95 5.38
C PRO A 86 25.30 -16.19 6.20
N VAL A 87 26.49 -16.01 5.62
CA VAL A 87 27.46 -15.01 6.10
C VAL A 87 26.85 -13.60 6.03
N VAL A 88 27.41 -12.66 6.79
CA VAL A 88 26.84 -11.30 6.93
C VAL A 88 26.69 -10.61 5.58
N GLU A 89 27.69 -10.71 4.71
CA GLU A 89 27.70 -10.12 3.36
C GLU A 89 26.48 -10.58 2.54
N ASP A 90 26.30 -11.90 2.42
CA ASP A 90 25.19 -12.47 1.66
C ASP A 90 23.83 -12.19 2.34
N ARG A 91 23.81 -12.01 3.67
CA ARG A 91 22.59 -11.65 4.41
C ARG A 91 22.12 -10.25 4.05
N ILE A 92 23.05 -9.31 3.84
CA ILE A 92 22.75 -7.95 3.38
C ILE A 92 22.09 -8.02 2.00
N VAL A 93 22.69 -8.75 1.05
CA VAL A 93 22.14 -8.95 -0.30
C VAL A 93 20.76 -9.63 -0.24
N ALA A 94 20.62 -10.71 0.54
CA ALA A 94 19.35 -11.42 0.68
C ALA A 94 18.24 -10.55 1.28
N ARG A 95 18.55 -9.69 2.26
CA ARG A 95 17.58 -8.74 2.82
C ARG A 95 17.23 -7.64 1.82
N ARG A 96 18.18 -7.16 1.02
CA ARG A 96 17.88 -6.19 -0.04
C ARG A 96 16.96 -6.79 -1.10
N VAL A 97 17.25 -8.02 -1.54
CA VAL A 97 16.35 -8.79 -2.42
C VAL A 97 14.97 -8.93 -1.78
N LEU A 98 14.89 -9.29 -0.50
CA LEU A 98 13.63 -9.40 0.23
C LEU A 98 12.83 -8.09 0.21
N GLU A 99 13.46 -6.94 0.46
CA GLU A 99 12.82 -5.62 0.40
C GLU A 99 12.25 -5.30 -0.98
N MET A 100 12.94 -5.71 -2.06
CA MET A 100 12.49 -5.46 -3.43
C MET A 100 11.33 -6.37 -3.85
N ILE A 101 11.34 -7.64 -3.43
CA ILE A 101 10.29 -8.61 -3.82
C ILE A 101 9.05 -8.54 -2.92
N THR A 102 9.18 -8.12 -1.66
CA THR A 102 8.07 -8.15 -0.69
C THR A 102 6.84 -7.36 -1.18
N PRO A 103 6.97 -6.13 -1.73
CA PRO A 103 5.82 -5.38 -2.26
C PRO A 103 5.10 -6.07 -3.43
N LEU A 104 5.80 -6.95 -4.16
CA LEU A 104 5.22 -7.73 -5.26
C LEU A 104 4.53 -8.99 -4.71
N VAL A 105 5.15 -9.65 -3.74
CA VAL A 105 4.73 -10.96 -3.22
C VAL A 105 3.63 -10.87 -2.17
N ASP A 106 3.78 -9.97 -1.19
CA ASP A 106 2.91 -9.87 -0.02
C ASP A 106 1.41 -9.71 -0.39
N PRO A 107 1.03 -8.87 -1.37
CA PRO A 107 -0.37 -8.72 -1.77
C PRO A 107 -1.03 -10.03 -2.27
N SER A 108 -0.23 -11.01 -2.69
CA SER A 108 -0.75 -12.30 -3.15
C SER A 108 -0.96 -13.33 -2.06
N LEU A 109 -0.38 -13.15 -0.85
CA LEU A 109 -0.38 -14.16 0.21
C LEU A 109 -1.75 -14.37 0.88
N GLY A 110 -2.76 -13.58 0.50
CA GLY A 110 -4.13 -13.71 0.99
C GLY A 110 -4.32 -13.22 2.43
N ARG A 111 -5.57 -13.29 2.91
CA ARG A 111 -5.96 -12.78 4.25
C ARG A 111 -5.64 -13.74 5.39
N ALA A 112 -5.37 -15.01 5.07
CA ALA A 112 -5.21 -16.08 6.04
C ALA A 112 -3.81 -16.12 6.66
N SER A 113 -2.79 -15.61 5.96
CA SER A 113 -1.39 -15.68 6.37
C SER A 113 -0.97 -14.42 7.11
N PHE A 114 -0.44 -14.55 8.32
CA PHE A 114 0.00 -13.42 9.17
C PHE A 114 1.52 -13.43 9.44
N GLY A 115 2.11 -14.61 9.60
CA GLY A 115 3.52 -14.74 9.97
C GLY A 115 4.47 -14.21 8.91
N TYR A 116 5.53 -13.52 9.34
CA TYR A 116 6.61 -12.97 8.49
C TYR A 116 6.15 -11.98 7.42
N ARG A 117 5.06 -11.26 7.66
CA ARG A 117 4.55 -10.23 6.76
C ARG A 117 4.72 -8.85 7.38
N PRO A 118 5.14 -7.83 6.60
CA PRO A 118 5.26 -6.47 7.11
C PRO A 118 3.92 -5.96 7.67
N GLY A 119 3.92 -5.44 8.90
CA GLY A 119 2.73 -4.87 9.53
C GLY A 119 1.77 -5.89 10.17
N LEU A 120 2.05 -7.20 10.08
CA LEU A 120 1.24 -8.24 10.72
C LEU A 120 2.04 -8.99 11.79
N GLY A 121 1.41 -9.19 12.95
CA GLY A 121 2.00 -9.78 14.15
C GLY A 121 1.16 -10.90 14.75
N VAL A 122 1.63 -11.40 15.89
CA VAL A 122 0.93 -12.45 16.65
C VAL A 122 -0.44 -11.97 17.10
N THR A 123 -0.54 -10.73 17.57
CA THR A 123 -1.79 -10.13 18.03
C THR A 123 -2.85 -10.15 16.94
N ASP A 124 -2.50 -9.86 15.69
CA ASP A 124 -3.46 -9.83 14.58
C ASP A 124 -4.03 -11.22 14.28
N ALA A 125 -3.17 -12.25 14.26
CA ALA A 125 -3.59 -13.63 14.09
C ALA A 125 -4.49 -14.09 15.25
N VAL A 126 -4.16 -13.72 16.49
CA VAL A 126 -4.96 -14.02 17.67
C VAL A 126 -6.33 -13.34 17.58
N GLN A 127 -6.38 -12.06 17.21
CA GLN A 127 -7.62 -11.30 17.10
C GLN A 127 -8.51 -11.79 15.94
N GLU A 128 -7.94 -12.32 14.85
CA GLU A 128 -8.74 -12.97 13.80
C GLU A 128 -9.42 -14.24 14.34
N VAL A 129 -8.73 -15.03 15.17
CA VAL A 129 -9.35 -16.20 15.84
C VAL A 129 -10.42 -15.75 16.85
N VAL A 130 -10.22 -14.62 17.54
CA VAL A 130 -11.25 -14.02 18.41
C VAL A 130 -12.49 -13.63 17.60
N GLY A 131 -12.32 -12.94 16.47
CA GLY A 131 -13.42 -12.55 15.59
C GLY A 131 -14.20 -13.75 15.05
N LEU A 132 -13.53 -14.83 14.67
CA LEU A 132 -14.21 -16.07 14.24
C LEU A 132 -15.08 -16.65 15.37
N ARG A 133 -14.65 -16.60 16.63
CA ARG A 133 -15.52 -17.01 17.74
C ARG A 133 -16.77 -16.12 17.84
N GLU A 134 -16.61 -14.81 17.70
CA GLU A 134 -17.73 -13.84 17.75
C GLU A 134 -18.72 -14.02 16.59
N GLU A 135 -18.23 -14.48 15.43
CA GLU A 135 -19.04 -14.85 14.26
C GLU A 135 -19.81 -16.18 14.45
N GLY A 136 -19.62 -16.87 15.58
CA GLY A 136 -20.38 -18.07 15.95
C GLY A 136 -19.70 -19.40 15.59
N PHE A 137 -18.40 -19.39 15.24
CA PHE A 137 -17.62 -20.63 15.13
C PHE A 137 -17.38 -21.21 16.52
N SER A 138 -17.62 -22.52 16.69
CA SER A 138 -17.59 -23.17 18.01
C SER A 138 -16.51 -24.23 18.16
N TRP A 139 -15.94 -24.69 17.04
CA TRP A 139 -14.85 -25.68 16.96
C TRP A 139 -13.66 -25.12 16.19
N VAL A 140 -12.48 -25.66 16.49
CA VAL A 140 -11.25 -25.39 15.76
C VAL A 140 -10.45 -26.66 15.48
N VAL A 141 -9.79 -26.68 14.33
CA VAL A 141 -8.64 -27.55 14.07
C VAL A 141 -7.39 -26.72 14.30
N ARG A 142 -6.61 -27.08 15.34
CA ARG A 142 -5.27 -26.56 15.54
C ARG A 142 -4.28 -27.53 14.93
N THR A 143 -3.35 -27.06 14.13
CA THR A 143 -2.27 -27.89 13.58
C THR A 143 -1.04 -27.04 13.26
N ASP A 144 0.05 -27.69 12.85
CA ASP A 144 1.18 -27.03 12.21
C ASP A 144 1.64 -27.79 10.97
N VAL A 145 2.54 -27.18 10.19
CA VAL A 145 3.25 -27.83 9.08
C VAL A 145 4.54 -28.48 9.62
N ALA A 146 4.62 -29.81 9.54
CA ALA A 146 5.76 -30.57 10.07
C ALA A 146 7.05 -30.24 9.31
N ASP A 147 8.11 -29.93 10.05
CA ASP A 147 9.43 -29.57 9.52
C ASP A 147 9.35 -28.58 8.35
N CYS A 148 8.52 -27.54 8.51
CA CYS A 148 8.10 -26.63 7.43
C CYS A 148 9.23 -26.23 6.48
N PHE A 149 10.28 -25.54 6.95
CA PHE A 149 11.35 -25.06 6.07
C PHE A 149 12.10 -26.19 5.32
N PRO A 150 12.58 -27.27 5.99
CA PRO A 150 13.12 -28.45 5.30
C PRO A 150 12.18 -29.09 4.26
N SER A 151 10.87 -29.03 4.48
CA SER A 151 9.86 -29.66 3.61
C SER A 151 9.45 -28.81 2.40
N VAL A 152 9.70 -27.49 2.41
CA VAL A 152 9.36 -26.60 1.28
C VAL A 152 10.21 -26.93 0.07
N LYS A 153 9.61 -27.51 -0.98
CA LYS A 153 10.30 -27.80 -2.24
C LYS A 153 10.78 -26.51 -2.90
N ARG A 154 12.10 -26.35 -3.02
CA ARG A 154 12.73 -25.15 -3.60
C ARG A 154 12.23 -24.83 -5.00
N ASP A 155 12.04 -25.83 -5.85
CA ASP A 155 11.57 -25.63 -7.22
C ASP A 155 10.14 -25.09 -7.28
N LEU A 156 9.27 -25.43 -6.31
CA LEU A 156 7.93 -24.82 -6.22
C LEU A 156 8.05 -23.36 -5.77
N ALA A 157 8.82 -23.11 -4.71
CA ALA A 157 8.99 -21.77 -4.17
C ALA A 157 9.61 -20.79 -5.18
N VAL A 158 10.66 -21.23 -5.89
CA VAL A 158 11.33 -20.43 -6.92
C VAL A 158 10.41 -20.20 -8.11
N ARG A 159 9.70 -21.23 -8.60
CA ARG A 159 8.74 -21.05 -9.71
C ARG A 159 7.62 -20.07 -9.35
N ALA A 160 7.04 -20.21 -8.17
CA ALA A 160 6.01 -19.31 -7.69
C ALA A 160 6.53 -17.87 -7.56
N LEU A 161 7.77 -17.70 -7.09
CA LEU A 161 8.38 -16.38 -6.95
C LEU A 161 8.70 -15.75 -8.31
N LYS A 162 9.26 -16.50 -9.25
CA LYS A 162 9.55 -16.04 -10.62
C LYS A 162 8.30 -15.64 -11.38
N ALA A 163 7.17 -16.31 -11.14
CA ALA A 163 5.89 -15.90 -11.73
C ALA A 163 5.44 -14.50 -11.31
N MET A 164 5.96 -13.99 -10.19
CA MET A 164 5.61 -12.70 -9.60
C MET A 164 6.67 -11.61 -9.81
N VAL A 165 7.90 -11.99 -10.14
CA VAL A 165 9.04 -11.08 -10.28
C VAL A 165 9.40 -10.98 -11.77
N PRO A 166 9.08 -9.86 -12.46
CA PRO A 166 9.30 -9.70 -13.90
C PRO A 166 10.75 -9.30 -14.27
N ASP A 167 11.68 -9.33 -13.32
CA ASP A 167 13.06 -8.85 -13.46
C ASP A 167 14.04 -10.02 -13.61
N GLU A 168 14.80 -10.05 -14.71
CA GLU A 168 15.73 -11.15 -15.03
C GLU A 168 16.95 -11.19 -14.10
N GLU A 169 17.48 -10.04 -13.67
CA GLU A 169 18.64 -9.95 -12.78
C GLU A 169 18.26 -10.44 -11.37
N LEU A 170 17.13 -9.99 -10.86
CA LEU A 170 16.60 -10.41 -9.56
C LEU A 170 16.24 -11.90 -9.58
N THR A 171 15.68 -12.38 -10.68
CA THR A 171 15.41 -13.80 -10.92
C THR A 171 16.70 -14.62 -10.88
N HIS A 172 17.78 -14.14 -11.50
CA HIS A 172 19.08 -14.79 -11.45
C HIS A 172 19.64 -14.87 -10.02
N LEU A 173 19.57 -13.77 -9.25
CA LEU A 173 19.99 -13.78 -7.84
C LEU A 173 19.18 -14.78 -6.99
N LEU A 174 17.89 -14.91 -7.25
CA LEU A 174 17.03 -15.90 -6.59
C LEU A 174 17.45 -17.33 -6.92
N ASP A 175 17.86 -17.60 -8.16
CA ASP A 175 18.43 -18.91 -8.54
C ASP A 175 19.75 -19.17 -7.79
N LEU A 176 20.62 -18.18 -7.67
CA LEU A 176 21.87 -18.30 -6.89
C LEU A 176 21.58 -18.60 -5.42
N PHE A 177 20.63 -17.90 -4.80
CA PHE A 177 20.21 -18.18 -3.42
C PHE A 177 19.58 -19.57 -3.26
N ALA A 178 18.77 -20.00 -4.23
CA ALA A 178 18.11 -21.30 -4.19
C ALA A 178 19.10 -22.46 -4.40
N ALA A 179 20.09 -22.32 -5.28
CA ALA A 179 21.11 -23.32 -5.59
C ALA A 179 22.20 -23.45 -4.51
N ARG A 180 22.23 -22.52 -3.54
CA ARG A 180 23.26 -22.40 -2.52
C ARG A 180 23.45 -23.69 -1.69
N PRO A 181 24.66 -24.28 -1.66
CA PRO A 181 24.93 -25.47 -0.85
C PRO A 181 25.19 -25.09 0.62
N ARG A 182 25.09 -26.07 1.52
CA ARG A 182 25.58 -25.96 2.90
C ARG A 182 26.97 -26.58 3.05
N ARG A 183 27.79 -26.02 3.93
CA ARG A 183 29.11 -26.56 4.31
C ARG A 183 28.98 -27.52 5.48
N LEU A 184 29.56 -28.72 5.34
CA LEU A 184 29.62 -29.74 6.38
C LEU A 184 30.81 -29.49 7.33
N ARG A 185 30.74 -29.99 8.57
CA ARG A 185 31.81 -29.93 9.58
C ARG A 185 33.17 -30.51 9.14
N GLY A 186 33.21 -31.27 8.04
CA GLY A 186 34.44 -31.81 7.41
C GLY A 186 34.89 -31.10 6.12
N GLY A 187 34.31 -29.94 5.79
CA GLY A 187 34.72 -29.12 4.64
C GLY A 187 33.97 -29.37 3.33
N GLY A 188 33.27 -30.50 3.19
CA GLY A 188 32.46 -30.82 2.01
C GLY A 188 31.21 -29.94 1.85
N LEU A 189 30.71 -29.85 0.61
CA LEU A 189 29.48 -29.13 0.25
C LEU A 189 28.34 -30.11 -0.03
N ARG A 190 27.13 -29.81 0.44
CA ARG A 190 25.92 -30.61 0.17
C ARG A 190 24.73 -29.72 -0.18
N SER A 191 23.92 -30.15 -1.14
CA SER A 191 22.66 -29.49 -1.49
C SER A 191 21.62 -29.64 -0.36
N LEU A 192 20.75 -28.65 -0.22
CA LEU A 192 19.60 -28.68 0.69
C LEU A 192 18.39 -29.28 -0.03
N GLU A 193 17.52 -30.00 0.66
CA GLU A 193 16.28 -30.49 0.05
C GLU A 193 15.24 -29.36 0.00
N GLY A 194 14.95 -28.72 1.15
CA GLY A 194 14.09 -27.54 1.24
C GLY A 194 14.80 -26.21 1.42
N VAL A 195 14.09 -25.22 1.97
CA VAL A 195 14.65 -23.88 2.20
C VAL A 195 15.42 -23.82 3.52
N PRO A 196 16.56 -23.10 3.59
CA PRO A 196 17.40 -23.07 4.78
C PRO A 196 16.77 -22.27 5.93
N GLN A 197 16.68 -22.89 7.11
CA GLN A 197 16.23 -22.18 8.29
C GLN A 197 17.29 -21.13 8.73
N GLY A 198 16.86 -19.87 8.85
CA GLY A 198 17.70 -18.74 9.24
C GLY A 198 18.19 -17.87 8.07
N CYS A 199 17.74 -18.15 6.84
CA CYS A 199 17.93 -17.27 5.70
C CYS A 199 16.79 -16.23 5.60
N PRO A 200 17.07 -14.95 5.32
CA PRO A 200 16.04 -13.90 5.22
C PRO A 200 14.91 -14.19 4.21
N LEU A 201 15.20 -14.88 3.12
CA LEU A 201 14.22 -15.16 2.05
C LEU A 201 13.31 -16.35 2.37
N SER A 202 13.77 -17.28 3.22
CA SER A 202 13.06 -18.54 3.47
C SER A 202 11.65 -18.39 4.04
N PRO A 203 11.37 -17.44 4.95
CA PRO A 203 10.00 -17.18 5.41
C PRO A 203 9.02 -16.79 4.30
N LEU A 204 9.44 -15.87 3.41
CA LEU A 204 8.60 -15.46 2.28
C LEU A 204 8.39 -16.60 1.28
N LEU A 205 9.43 -17.39 1.00
CA LEU A 205 9.34 -18.57 0.14
C LEU A 205 8.39 -19.63 0.72
N ALA A 206 8.44 -19.86 2.03
CA ALA A 206 7.53 -20.78 2.70
C ALA A 206 6.07 -20.29 2.62
N ASN A 207 5.82 -19.01 2.92
CA ASN A 207 4.49 -18.42 2.79
C ASN A 207 3.94 -18.51 1.36
N LEU A 208 4.79 -18.32 0.35
CA LEU A 208 4.37 -18.37 -1.04
C LEU A 208 3.95 -19.79 -1.47
N VAL A 209 4.63 -20.82 -0.97
CA VAL A 209 4.23 -22.22 -1.20
C VAL A 209 2.98 -22.59 -0.41
N LEU A 210 2.88 -22.16 0.85
CA LEU A 210 1.73 -22.44 1.72
C LEU A 210 0.47 -21.66 1.34
N ARG A 211 0.57 -20.63 0.50
CA ARG A 211 -0.59 -19.90 -0.03
C ARG A 211 -1.59 -20.83 -0.73
N ASP A 212 -1.10 -21.82 -1.46
CA ASP A 212 -1.98 -22.73 -2.20
C ASP A 212 -2.77 -23.61 -1.21
N LEU A 213 -2.13 -24.06 -0.11
CA LEU A 213 -2.83 -24.72 1.01
C LEU A 213 -3.91 -23.82 1.62
N ASP A 214 -3.57 -22.56 1.91
CA ASP A 214 -4.54 -21.61 2.47
C ASP A 214 -5.75 -21.44 1.54
N THR A 215 -5.47 -21.33 0.23
CA THR A 215 -6.48 -21.14 -0.81
C THR A 215 -7.40 -22.35 -0.90
N ASP A 216 -6.88 -23.57 -0.83
CA ASP A 216 -7.69 -24.79 -0.92
C ASP A 216 -8.61 -24.96 0.28
N VAL A 217 -8.11 -24.70 1.49
CA VAL A 217 -8.92 -24.77 2.72
C VAL A 217 -10.02 -23.71 2.71
N GLN A 218 -9.69 -22.47 2.31
CA GLN A 218 -10.67 -21.39 2.20
C GLN A 218 -11.70 -21.65 1.10
N SER A 219 -11.27 -22.22 -0.03
CA SER A 219 -12.17 -22.55 -1.16
C SER A 219 -13.12 -23.70 -0.83
N ALA A 220 -12.76 -24.57 0.12
CA ALA A 220 -13.64 -25.57 0.69
C ALA A 220 -14.64 -24.99 1.71
N GLY A 221 -14.58 -23.68 1.99
CA GLY A 221 -15.51 -22.98 2.87
C GLY A 221 -15.07 -22.85 4.32
N PHE A 222 -13.82 -23.23 4.66
CA PHE A 222 -13.32 -23.19 6.03
C PHE A 222 -12.45 -21.95 6.29
N PRO A 223 -12.81 -21.05 7.23
CA PRO A 223 -11.94 -19.95 7.61
C PRO A 223 -10.64 -20.46 8.26
N LEU A 224 -9.51 -19.95 7.79
CA LEU A 224 -8.17 -20.34 8.21
C LEU A 224 -7.37 -19.12 8.64
N VAL A 225 -6.63 -19.28 9.74
CA VAL A 225 -5.63 -18.35 10.26
C VAL A 225 -4.30 -19.12 10.35
N ARG A 226 -3.29 -18.64 9.63
CA ARG A 226 -1.95 -19.22 9.61
C ARG A 226 -0.90 -18.20 10.00
N TYR A 227 -0.10 -18.54 11.01
CA TYR A 227 1.06 -17.77 11.42
C TYR A 227 2.29 -18.63 11.20
N ALA A 228 3.01 -18.38 10.11
CA ALA A 228 4.10 -19.22 9.66
C ALA A 228 3.65 -20.67 9.42
N ASP A 229 4.13 -21.60 10.24
CA ASP A 229 3.81 -23.02 10.25
C ASP A 229 2.60 -23.37 11.12
N ASP A 230 2.24 -22.56 12.13
CA ASP A 230 1.08 -22.81 12.99
C ASP A 230 -0.22 -22.38 12.30
N ILE A 231 -1.24 -23.24 12.31
CA ILE A 231 -2.52 -23.08 11.62
C ILE A 231 -3.69 -23.32 12.59
N VAL A 232 -4.70 -22.46 12.50
CA VAL A 232 -6.02 -22.64 13.12
C VAL A 232 -7.08 -22.56 12.03
N ILE A 233 -7.98 -23.54 11.99
CA ILE A 233 -9.13 -23.57 11.08
C ILE A 233 -10.40 -23.55 11.92
N ALA A 234 -11.30 -22.60 11.70
CA ALA A 234 -12.53 -22.46 12.48
C ALA A 234 -13.69 -23.22 11.82
N CYS A 235 -14.53 -23.85 12.65
CA CYS A 235 -15.61 -24.73 12.22
C CYS A 235 -16.85 -24.55 13.13
N HIS A 236 -18.04 -24.78 12.59
CA HIS A 236 -19.28 -24.71 13.38
C HIS A 236 -19.54 -26.00 14.17
N HIS A 237 -19.18 -27.17 13.61
CA HIS A 237 -19.43 -28.48 14.20
C HIS A 237 -18.17 -29.36 14.19
N THR A 238 -18.16 -30.42 15.00
CA THR A 238 -17.03 -31.37 15.05
C THR A 238 -16.83 -32.11 13.72
N ASP A 239 -17.90 -32.44 13.00
CA ASP A 239 -17.82 -33.11 11.70
C ASP A 239 -17.15 -32.21 10.64
N ASP A 240 -17.47 -30.91 10.66
CA ASP A 240 -16.81 -29.89 9.83
C ASP A 240 -15.31 -29.82 10.11
N ALA A 241 -14.91 -29.94 11.39
CA ALA A 241 -13.51 -29.91 11.79
C ALA A 241 -12.73 -31.13 11.28
N LEU A 242 -13.35 -32.32 11.24
CA LEU A 242 -12.73 -33.51 10.66
C LEU A 242 -12.56 -33.36 9.14
N GLU A 243 -13.54 -32.77 8.46
CA GLU A 243 -13.45 -32.52 7.02
C GLU A 243 -12.42 -31.43 6.69
N ALA A 244 -12.40 -30.34 7.43
CA ALA A 244 -11.38 -29.29 7.32
C ALA A 244 -9.96 -29.85 7.48
N LEU A 245 -9.75 -30.75 8.45
CA LEU A 245 -8.48 -31.43 8.63
C LEU A 245 -8.11 -32.33 7.44
N ARG A 246 -9.08 -33.03 6.83
CA ARG A 246 -8.83 -33.82 5.61
C ARG A 246 -8.43 -32.94 4.43
N VAL A 247 -9.15 -31.83 4.21
CA VAL A 247 -8.83 -30.87 3.13
C VAL A 247 -7.43 -30.29 3.34
N ALA A 248 -7.10 -29.83 4.55
CA ALA A 248 -5.79 -29.29 4.87
C ALA A 248 -4.66 -30.34 4.72
N SER A 249 -4.93 -31.59 5.11
CA SER A 249 -3.95 -32.69 4.97
C SER A 249 -3.67 -32.99 3.50
N ARG A 250 -4.71 -33.11 2.67
CA ARG A 250 -4.58 -33.31 1.22
C ARG A 250 -3.81 -32.17 0.56
N ALA A 251 -4.17 -30.92 0.90
CA ALA A 251 -3.49 -29.75 0.34
C ALA A 251 -2.00 -29.71 0.74
N ALA A 252 -1.66 -30.08 1.98
CA ALA A 252 -0.26 -30.23 2.39
C ALA A 252 0.46 -31.34 1.61
N GLU A 253 -0.18 -32.49 1.41
CA GLU A 253 0.38 -33.63 0.64
C GLU A 253 0.66 -33.27 -0.82
N GLU A 254 -0.23 -32.50 -1.46
CA GLU A 254 -0.05 -32.02 -2.84
C GLU A 254 1.18 -31.11 -2.98
N LEU A 255 1.50 -30.33 -1.94
CA LEU A 255 2.74 -29.55 -1.84
C LEU A 255 3.97 -30.43 -1.52
N GLY A 256 3.76 -31.71 -1.19
CA GLY A 256 4.79 -32.64 -0.72
C GLY A 256 5.21 -32.40 0.73
N MET A 257 4.31 -31.85 1.54
CA MET A 257 4.47 -31.56 2.95
C MET A 257 3.49 -32.40 3.78
N SER A 258 3.56 -32.32 5.11
CA SER A 258 2.64 -33.01 6.01
C SER A 258 2.31 -32.15 7.22
N LEU A 259 1.11 -32.34 7.77
CA LEU A 259 0.71 -31.70 9.03
C LEU A 259 1.34 -32.41 10.25
N GLY A 260 1.63 -31.65 11.31
CA GLY A 260 2.29 -32.17 12.50
C GLY A 260 1.36 -32.92 13.45
N ALA A 261 1.33 -34.25 13.33
CA ALA A 261 0.45 -35.15 14.09
C ALA A 261 0.41 -34.94 15.62
N LYS A 262 1.48 -34.41 16.22
CA LYS A 262 1.53 -34.13 17.67
C LYS A 262 0.83 -32.83 18.07
N LYS A 263 0.81 -31.82 17.20
CA LYS A 263 0.14 -30.54 17.44
C LYS A 263 -1.27 -30.51 16.87
N THR A 264 -1.58 -31.40 15.92
CA THR A 264 -2.92 -31.56 15.35
C THR A 264 -3.93 -31.95 16.43
N ALA A 265 -4.93 -31.11 16.64
CA ALA A 265 -6.00 -31.35 17.60
C ALA A 265 -7.30 -30.66 17.15
N VAL A 266 -8.42 -31.38 17.29
CA VAL A 266 -9.77 -30.80 17.20
C VAL A 266 -10.20 -30.42 18.62
N ARG A 267 -10.63 -29.17 18.81
CA ARG A 267 -11.03 -28.61 20.11
C ARG A 267 -12.24 -27.71 19.94
N SER A 268 -13.08 -27.62 20.96
CA SER A 268 -14.10 -26.56 21.00
C SER A 268 -13.55 -25.30 21.68
N PHE A 269 -14.11 -24.13 21.35
CA PHE A 269 -13.83 -22.88 22.08
C PHE A 269 -14.28 -22.96 23.55
N ALA A 270 -15.20 -23.86 23.89
CA ALA A 270 -15.64 -24.07 25.27
C ALA A 270 -14.60 -24.86 26.09
N GLU A 271 -13.94 -25.85 25.49
CA GLU A 271 -12.84 -26.60 26.12
C GLU A 271 -11.57 -25.75 26.22
N GLY A 272 -11.38 -24.81 25.29
CA GLY A 272 -10.21 -23.97 25.21
C GLY A 272 -9.01 -24.64 24.54
N PHE A 273 -8.09 -23.82 24.04
CA PHE A 273 -6.84 -24.27 23.40
C PHE A 273 -5.81 -23.14 23.41
N THR A 274 -4.53 -23.49 23.24
CA THR A 274 -3.46 -22.49 23.11
C THR A 274 -3.08 -22.28 21.66
N PHE A 275 -2.98 -21.02 21.22
CA PHE A 275 -2.46 -20.64 19.91
C PHE A 275 -1.54 -19.42 20.04
N LEU A 276 -0.33 -19.52 19.48
CA LEU A 276 0.72 -18.49 19.54
C LEU A 276 1.06 -17.95 20.94
N GLY A 277 0.86 -18.77 21.98
CA GLY A 277 1.12 -18.41 23.37
C GLY A 277 -0.10 -17.87 24.12
N GLU A 278 -1.21 -17.60 23.43
CA GLU A 278 -2.46 -17.13 24.02
C GLU A 278 -3.41 -18.30 24.33
N ASP A 279 -4.15 -18.21 25.45
CA ASP A 279 -5.11 -19.22 25.91
C ASP A 279 -6.55 -18.85 25.54
N PHE A 280 -7.16 -19.61 24.63
CA PHE A 280 -8.56 -19.45 24.22
C PHE A 280 -9.56 -20.18 25.14
N GLY A 281 -9.11 -20.63 26.32
CA GLY A 281 -9.96 -21.18 27.39
C GLY A 281 -10.17 -20.20 28.53
N SER A 282 -9.41 -20.41 29.62
CA SER A 282 -9.62 -19.72 30.90
C SER A 282 -9.19 -18.25 30.88
N ARG A 283 -8.18 -17.92 30.08
CA ARG A 283 -7.62 -16.58 29.95
C ARG A 283 -7.82 -16.05 28.52
N TYR A 284 -9.09 -16.04 28.10
CA TYR A 284 -9.49 -15.65 26.75
C TYR A 284 -9.02 -14.23 26.39
N PRO A 285 -8.38 -14.03 25.21
CA PRO A 285 -7.93 -12.70 24.79
C PRO A 285 -9.13 -11.76 24.59
N PRO A 286 -9.11 -10.54 25.14
CA PRO A 286 -10.20 -9.58 24.91
C PRO A 286 -10.22 -9.15 23.42
N PRO A 287 -11.41 -8.90 22.85
CA PRO A 287 -11.51 -8.27 21.53
C PRO A 287 -10.95 -6.85 21.60
N LEU A 288 -10.12 -6.50 20.60
CA LEU A 288 -9.49 -5.18 20.50
C LEU A 288 -10.18 -4.36 19.39
N ASP A 289 -10.84 -3.27 19.78
CA ASP A 289 -11.65 -2.41 18.89
C ASP A 289 -10.88 -1.78 17.71
N GLU A 290 -9.54 -1.70 17.77
CA GLU A 290 -8.71 -0.96 16.82
C GLU A 290 -7.64 -1.79 16.09
N HIS A 291 -7.59 -3.12 16.26
CA HIS A 291 -6.47 -3.92 15.73
C HIS A 291 -6.57 -4.31 14.25
N ARG A 292 -7.71 -4.06 13.60
CA ARG A 292 -7.91 -4.45 12.20
C ARG A 292 -8.33 -3.28 11.32
N VAL A 293 -7.56 -3.00 10.28
CA VAL A 293 -8.11 -2.45 9.04
C VAL A 293 -9.00 -3.53 8.44
N LYS A 294 -10.33 -3.48 8.67
CA LYS A 294 -11.28 -4.31 7.92
C LYS A 294 -11.07 -4.04 6.43
N GLU A 295 -10.46 -5.00 5.71
CA GLU A 295 -10.54 -4.98 4.25
C GLU A 295 -12.02 -5.12 3.89
N PRO A 296 -12.57 -4.26 3.02
CA PRO A 296 -13.96 -4.40 2.60
C PRO A 296 -14.14 -5.76 1.91
N ASP A 297 -15.29 -6.42 2.16
CA ASP A 297 -15.66 -7.71 1.54
C ASP A 297 -15.58 -7.67 0.01
N GLU A 298 -15.81 -6.47 -0.54
CA GLU A 298 -15.73 -6.14 -1.95
C GLU A 298 -14.64 -5.10 -2.23
N LYS A 299 -13.81 -5.37 -3.25
CA LYS A 299 -12.68 -4.53 -3.66
C LYS A 299 -13.06 -3.69 -4.88
N VAL A 300 -12.47 -2.49 -4.95
CA VAL A 300 -12.48 -1.67 -6.17
C VAL A 300 -11.27 -2.05 -7.02
N VAL A 301 -11.51 -2.54 -8.23
CA VAL A 301 -10.47 -2.92 -9.18
C VAL A 301 -10.14 -1.73 -10.07
N TYR A 302 -8.92 -1.21 -9.95
CA TYR A 302 -8.40 -0.13 -10.79
C TYR A 302 -7.60 -0.72 -11.95
N VAL A 303 -7.98 -0.40 -13.18
CA VAL A 303 -7.31 -0.88 -14.40
C VAL A 303 -6.82 0.32 -15.20
N ALA A 304 -5.50 0.50 -15.24
CA ALA A 304 -4.84 1.60 -15.95
C ALA A 304 -3.90 1.15 -17.08
N VAL A 305 -3.93 -0.14 -17.43
CA VAL A 305 -3.06 -0.75 -18.44
C VAL A 305 -3.57 -0.38 -19.84
N GLN A 306 -2.88 0.54 -20.51
CA GLN A 306 -3.32 1.02 -21.82
C GLN A 306 -3.32 -0.10 -22.87
N GLY A 307 -4.41 -0.19 -23.63
CA GLY A 307 -4.68 -1.28 -24.57
C GLY A 307 -5.10 -2.59 -23.91
N GLY A 308 -5.14 -2.66 -22.57
CA GLY A 308 -5.59 -3.83 -21.84
C GLY A 308 -7.10 -4.04 -21.90
N ARG A 309 -7.56 -5.22 -21.50
CA ARG A 309 -8.97 -5.62 -21.55
C ARG A 309 -9.40 -6.29 -20.25
N VAL A 310 -10.61 -5.96 -19.79
CA VAL A 310 -11.26 -6.63 -18.66
C VAL A 310 -12.25 -7.66 -19.18
N ARG A 311 -12.10 -8.90 -18.72
CA ARG A 311 -12.92 -10.05 -19.14
C ARG A 311 -13.35 -10.88 -17.95
N ILE A 312 -14.52 -11.50 -18.07
CA ILE A 312 -14.98 -12.52 -17.12
C ILE A 312 -14.77 -13.90 -17.72
N GLN A 313 -14.17 -14.79 -16.95
CA GLN A 313 -14.02 -16.20 -17.30
C GLN A 313 -14.21 -17.06 -16.06
N SER A 314 -15.11 -18.05 -16.11
CA SER A 314 -15.28 -19.03 -15.03
C SER A 314 -15.44 -18.41 -13.62
N GLY A 315 -16.23 -17.35 -13.48
CA GLY A 315 -16.45 -16.66 -12.19
C GLY A 315 -15.27 -15.78 -11.73
N ARG A 316 -14.34 -15.48 -12.64
CA ARG A 316 -13.15 -14.66 -12.39
C ARG A 316 -13.17 -13.40 -13.24
N LEU A 317 -12.77 -12.27 -12.66
CA LEU A 317 -12.42 -11.06 -13.37
C LEU A 317 -10.93 -11.09 -13.70
N LEU A 318 -10.66 -11.10 -15.01
CA LEU A 318 -9.33 -11.09 -15.60
C LEU A 318 -9.05 -9.70 -16.18
N VAL A 319 -7.84 -9.20 -15.92
CA VAL A 319 -7.30 -8.03 -16.62
C VAL A 319 -6.16 -8.52 -17.51
N GLU A 320 -6.35 -8.42 -18.82
CA GLU A 320 -5.39 -8.82 -19.83
C GLU A 320 -4.66 -7.57 -20.36
N SER A 321 -3.37 -7.71 -20.66
CA SER A 321 -2.61 -6.69 -21.40
C SER A 321 -3.03 -6.65 -22.87
N LYS A 322 -2.50 -5.69 -23.63
CA LYS A 322 -2.68 -5.63 -25.09
C LYS A 322 -2.16 -6.86 -25.85
N ASP A 323 -1.26 -7.61 -25.21
CA ASP A 323 -0.60 -8.81 -25.74
C ASP A 323 -1.20 -10.08 -25.11
N ASP A 324 -2.45 -10.03 -24.63
CA ASP A 324 -3.23 -11.11 -24.01
C ASP A 324 -2.65 -11.75 -22.74
N ALA A 325 -1.53 -11.25 -22.21
CA ALA A 325 -1.00 -11.68 -20.91
C ALA A 325 -1.93 -11.26 -19.76
N VAL A 326 -2.30 -12.20 -18.88
CA VAL A 326 -3.12 -11.93 -17.68
C VAL A 326 -2.28 -11.21 -16.64
N LEU A 327 -2.73 -10.02 -16.24
CA LEU A 327 -2.08 -9.13 -15.27
C LEU A 327 -2.78 -9.12 -13.91
N LEU A 328 -4.07 -9.45 -13.87
CA LEU A 328 -4.86 -9.58 -12.66
C LEU A 328 -5.89 -10.69 -12.85
N ASP A 329 -6.07 -11.51 -11.82
CA ASP A 329 -7.10 -12.53 -11.73
C ASP A 329 -7.72 -12.49 -10.34
N VAL A 330 -8.97 -12.03 -10.24
CA VAL A 330 -9.71 -11.88 -8.96
C VAL A 330 -11.11 -12.51 -9.05
N PRO A 331 -11.63 -13.16 -7.98
CA PRO A 331 -12.94 -13.78 -8.05
C PRO A 331 -13.99 -12.67 -8.15
N THR A 332 -15.01 -12.87 -8.98
CA THR A 332 -16.04 -11.83 -9.20
C THR A 332 -16.78 -11.45 -7.93
N GLY A 333 -16.95 -12.39 -6.98
CA GLY A 333 -17.59 -12.12 -5.69
C GLY A 333 -16.81 -11.16 -4.78
N HIS A 334 -15.53 -10.90 -5.05
CA HIS A 334 -14.72 -9.94 -4.31
C HIS A 334 -14.63 -8.58 -5.01
N VAL A 335 -15.39 -8.34 -6.08
CA VAL A 335 -15.31 -7.11 -6.86
C VAL A 335 -16.62 -6.35 -6.73
N GLY A 336 -16.61 -5.26 -5.96
CA GLY A 336 -17.76 -4.36 -5.84
C GLY A 336 -17.74 -3.23 -6.86
N ARG A 337 -16.61 -3.02 -7.54
CA ARG A 337 -16.47 -1.95 -8.54
C ARG A 337 -15.27 -2.12 -9.46
N VAL A 338 -15.38 -1.60 -10.67
CA VAL A 338 -14.28 -1.50 -11.62
C VAL A 338 -14.07 -0.04 -12.04
N VAL A 339 -12.82 0.41 -12.10
CA VAL A 339 -12.45 1.75 -12.58
C VAL A 339 -11.44 1.61 -13.70
N LEU A 340 -11.77 2.09 -14.89
CA LEU A 340 -10.98 1.97 -16.11
C LEU A 340 -10.36 3.31 -16.47
N PHE A 341 -9.03 3.37 -16.63
CA PHE A 341 -8.31 4.59 -17.00
C PHE A 341 -7.77 4.54 -18.43
N GLY A 342 -8.17 5.51 -19.24
CA GLY A 342 -7.69 5.67 -20.61
C GLY A 342 -8.25 4.60 -21.54
N SER A 343 -7.40 4.07 -22.42
CA SER A 343 -7.81 3.11 -23.43
C SER A 343 -7.81 1.69 -22.87
N VAL A 344 -8.78 1.38 -22.01
CA VAL A 344 -8.98 0.02 -21.48
C VAL A 344 -10.30 -0.53 -21.99
N GLY A 345 -10.25 -1.71 -22.60
CA GLY A 345 -11.43 -2.40 -23.11
C GLY A 345 -12.22 -3.06 -22.00
N LEU A 346 -13.55 -2.94 -22.03
CA LEU A 346 -14.46 -3.76 -21.23
C LEU A 346 -15.15 -4.75 -22.16
N SER A 347 -14.91 -6.05 -21.98
CA SER A 347 -15.58 -7.07 -22.79
C SER A 347 -17.10 -7.06 -22.57
N ALA A 348 -17.87 -7.54 -23.55
CA ALA A 348 -19.32 -7.66 -23.40
C ALA A 348 -19.72 -8.54 -22.21
N GLY A 349 -18.99 -9.64 -21.97
CA GLY A 349 -19.20 -10.51 -20.81
C GLY A 349 -18.94 -9.79 -19.48
N ALA A 350 -17.85 -9.02 -19.38
CA ALA A 350 -17.57 -8.23 -18.19
C ALA A 350 -18.59 -7.11 -17.96
N ARG A 351 -19.06 -6.46 -19.03
CA ARG A 351 -20.14 -5.48 -18.93
C ARG A 351 -21.43 -6.11 -18.40
N SER A 352 -21.87 -7.23 -18.99
CA SER A 352 -23.11 -7.90 -18.60
C SER A 352 -23.05 -8.44 -17.17
N TRP A 353 -21.92 -9.02 -16.77
CA TRP A 353 -21.68 -9.42 -15.39
C TRP A 353 -21.77 -8.21 -14.46
N ALA A 354 -21.07 -7.12 -14.76
CA ALA A 354 -21.02 -5.96 -13.87
C ALA A 354 -22.42 -5.36 -13.65
N LEU A 355 -23.18 -5.18 -14.73
CA LEU A 355 -24.57 -4.69 -14.67
C LEU A 355 -25.54 -5.66 -13.97
N GLY A 356 -25.29 -6.97 -14.03
CA GLY A 356 -26.13 -7.99 -13.41
C GLY A 356 -25.78 -8.32 -11.96
N SER A 357 -24.59 -7.94 -11.50
CA SER A 357 -24.05 -8.26 -10.16
C SER A 357 -23.86 -7.03 -9.26
N ASP A 358 -24.55 -5.92 -9.53
CA ASP A 358 -24.43 -4.63 -8.82
C ASP A 358 -23.01 -4.05 -8.76
N VAL A 359 -22.20 -4.31 -9.79
CA VAL A 359 -20.82 -3.79 -9.89
C VAL A 359 -20.79 -2.58 -10.81
N ASP A 360 -20.57 -1.40 -10.23
CA ASP A 360 -20.40 -0.18 -11.02
C ASP A 360 -19.10 -0.23 -11.85
N VAL A 361 -19.13 0.33 -13.06
CA VAL A 361 -17.93 0.53 -13.87
C VAL A 361 -17.74 2.01 -14.13
N VAL A 362 -16.64 2.58 -13.64
CA VAL A 362 -16.29 4.00 -13.84
C VAL A 362 -15.27 4.11 -14.98
N PHE A 363 -15.53 5.01 -15.93
CA PHE A 363 -14.58 5.35 -16.98
C PHE A 363 -13.92 6.68 -16.66
N ALA A 364 -12.59 6.67 -16.71
CA ALA A 364 -11.75 7.83 -16.54
C ALA A 364 -10.79 7.94 -17.73
N SER A 365 -10.40 9.17 -18.08
CA SER A 365 -9.36 9.44 -19.05
C SER A 365 -8.01 8.91 -18.55
N ARG A 366 -7.00 8.90 -19.44
CA ARG A 366 -5.62 8.53 -19.04
C ARG A 366 -5.05 9.44 -17.94
N SER A 367 -5.50 10.69 -17.89
CA SER A 367 -5.12 11.67 -16.87
C SER A 367 -6.04 11.66 -15.63
N GLY A 368 -6.90 10.64 -15.50
CA GLY A 368 -7.79 10.47 -14.35
C GLY A 368 -9.05 11.34 -14.36
N SER A 369 -9.37 12.05 -15.45
CA SER A 369 -10.62 12.82 -15.56
C SER A 369 -11.82 11.90 -15.76
N TYR A 370 -12.89 12.08 -14.99
CA TYR A 370 -14.11 11.31 -15.13
C TYR A 370 -14.74 11.49 -16.52
N GLN A 371 -15.14 10.38 -17.16
CA GLN A 371 -15.77 10.37 -18.48
C GLN A 371 -17.21 9.85 -18.44
N GLY A 372 -17.56 9.07 -17.42
CA GLY A 372 -18.88 8.47 -17.27
C GLY A 372 -18.80 7.16 -16.48
N SER A 373 -19.95 6.49 -16.33
CA SER A 373 -20.01 5.21 -15.65
C SER A 373 -21.17 4.35 -16.15
N LEU A 374 -21.04 3.04 -15.94
CA LEU A 374 -22.13 2.07 -16.04
C LEU A 374 -22.60 1.76 -14.63
N HIS A 375 -23.92 1.78 -14.47
CA HIS A 375 -24.59 1.45 -13.22
C HIS A 375 -25.54 0.29 -13.44
N SER A 376 -25.59 -0.63 -12.46
CA SER A 376 -26.62 -1.65 -12.38
C SER A 376 -28.02 -1.01 -12.33
N GLY A 377 -28.99 -1.65 -12.99
CA GLY A 377 -30.39 -1.22 -12.96
C GLY A 377 -31.07 -1.42 -11.61
N SER A 378 -30.57 -2.38 -10.81
CA SER A 378 -31.03 -2.68 -9.47
C SER A 378 -29.93 -2.31 -8.47
N HIS A 379 -29.85 -1.03 -8.09
CA HIS A 379 -28.81 -0.55 -7.17
C HIS A 379 -29.42 -0.12 -5.81
N PRO A 380 -29.57 -1.06 -4.84
CA PRO A 380 -30.27 -0.80 -3.57
C PRO A 380 -29.57 0.24 -2.68
N PHE A 381 -28.25 0.37 -2.80
CA PHE A 381 -27.46 1.25 -1.94
C PHE A 381 -27.37 2.70 -2.42
N ARG A 382 -27.68 2.99 -3.69
CA ARG A 382 -27.57 4.36 -4.23
C ARG A 382 -28.52 5.36 -3.54
N PRO A 383 -29.82 5.05 -3.32
CA PRO A 383 -30.70 5.94 -2.56
C PRO A 383 -30.26 6.12 -1.11
N ALA A 384 -29.74 5.07 -0.48
CA ALA A 384 -29.23 5.12 0.90
C ALA A 384 -28.00 6.03 1.00
N ARG A 385 -27.03 5.90 0.09
CA ARG A 385 -25.85 6.77 0.01
C ARG A 385 -26.21 8.24 -0.21
N LEU A 386 -27.13 8.50 -1.14
CA LEU A 386 -27.59 9.86 -1.42
C LEU A 386 -28.27 10.48 -0.19
N ARG A 387 -29.16 9.75 0.48
CA ARG A 387 -29.79 10.20 1.74
C ARG A 387 -28.76 10.46 2.82
N ALA A 388 -27.77 9.58 2.97
CA ALA A 388 -26.70 9.73 3.95
C ALA A 388 -25.85 10.99 3.68
N GLN A 389 -25.50 11.27 2.42
CA GLN A 389 -24.82 12.50 2.04
C GLN A 389 -25.66 13.75 2.36
N LEU A 390 -26.94 13.76 1.97
CA LEU A 390 -27.84 14.87 2.26
C LEU A 390 -28.01 15.11 3.77
N ALA A 391 -28.02 14.05 4.58
CA ALA A 391 -28.11 14.14 6.03
C ALA A 391 -26.87 14.78 6.71
N THR A 392 -25.75 14.95 5.99
CA THR A 392 -24.60 15.69 6.50
C THR A 392 -24.73 17.21 6.36
N GLN A 393 -25.65 17.69 5.52
CA GLN A 393 -25.76 19.13 5.21
C GLN A 393 -26.29 19.92 6.40
N GLY A 394 -25.52 20.92 6.85
CA GLY A 394 -25.94 21.82 7.93
C GLY A 394 -26.10 21.11 9.29
N THR A 395 -25.41 20.01 9.51
CA THR A 395 -25.44 19.26 10.78
C THR A 395 -24.07 19.25 11.45
N ASP A 396 -24.03 19.02 12.77
CA ASP A 396 -22.78 18.88 13.53
C ASP A 396 -21.84 17.81 12.96
N ARG A 397 -22.42 16.80 12.31
CA ARG A 397 -21.69 15.73 11.61
C ARG A 397 -21.00 16.26 10.36
N GLY A 398 -21.69 17.05 9.54
CA GLY A 398 -21.09 17.73 8.39
C GLY A 398 -19.96 18.66 8.83
N ASP A 399 -20.20 19.44 9.89
CA ASP A 399 -19.19 20.33 10.47
C ASP A 399 -17.96 19.55 10.99
N ALA A 400 -18.15 18.37 11.59
CA ALA A 400 -17.04 17.53 12.03
C ALA A 400 -16.18 17.04 10.85
N LEU A 401 -16.80 16.63 9.74
CA LEU A 401 -16.09 16.27 8.51
C LEU A 401 -15.35 17.47 7.92
N ALA A 402 -16.01 18.63 7.86
CA ALA A 402 -15.44 19.88 7.35
C ALA A 402 -14.21 20.32 8.18
N ARG A 403 -14.30 20.28 9.52
CA ARG A 403 -13.15 20.53 10.41
C ARG A 403 -12.01 19.57 10.15
N ALA A 404 -12.29 18.26 10.00
CA ALA A 404 -11.23 17.28 9.74
C ALA A 404 -10.50 17.54 8.40
N ILE A 405 -11.24 17.92 7.35
CA ILE A 405 -10.68 18.28 6.03
C ILE A 405 -9.79 19.53 6.15
N VAL A 406 -10.28 20.60 6.79
CA VAL A 406 -9.51 21.83 6.98
C VAL A 406 -8.28 21.58 7.87
N ALA A 407 -8.40 20.78 8.93
CA ALA A 407 -7.28 20.41 9.79
C ALA A 407 -6.15 19.74 9.01
N SER A 408 -6.51 18.78 8.13
CA SER A 408 -5.55 18.10 7.26
C SER A 408 -4.86 19.08 6.31
N LYS A 409 -5.62 19.95 5.66
CA LYS A 409 -5.06 21.00 4.80
C LYS A 409 -4.04 21.87 5.54
N LEU A 410 -4.39 22.41 6.73
CA LEU A 410 -3.50 23.27 7.51
C LEU A 410 -2.22 22.54 7.93
N MET A 411 -2.34 21.27 8.33
CA MET A 411 -1.19 20.43 8.64
C MET A 411 -0.26 20.28 7.44
N HIS A 412 -0.79 19.94 6.26
CA HIS A 412 0.02 19.75 5.06
C HIS A 412 0.63 21.05 4.53
N GLN A 413 -0.08 22.17 4.63
CA GLN A 413 0.47 23.49 4.33
C GLN A 413 1.67 23.80 5.24
N ARG A 414 1.52 23.55 6.55
CA ARG A 414 2.62 23.73 7.52
C ARG A 414 3.81 22.84 7.18
N THR A 415 3.58 21.55 6.94
CA THR A 415 4.63 20.58 6.58
C THR A 415 5.38 20.99 5.32
N LEU A 416 4.68 21.48 4.29
CA LEU A 416 5.30 21.96 3.06
C LEU A 416 6.18 23.18 3.28
N LEU A 417 5.69 24.18 4.03
CA LEU A 417 6.49 25.37 4.35
C LEU A 417 7.76 25.00 5.13
N MET A 418 7.64 24.14 6.14
CA MET A 418 8.79 23.62 6.90
C MET A 418 9.77 22.85 6.02
N HIS A 419 9.28 22.04 5.07
CA HIS A 419 10.11 21.26 4.16
C HIS A 419 10.98 22.14 3.27
N PHE A 420 10.43 23.19 2.68
CA PHE A 420 11.17 24.08 1.79
C PHE A 420 11.94 25.20 2.51
N ASN A 421 11.67 25.43 3.80
CA ASN A 421 12.37 26.37 4.67
C ASN A 421 13.26 25.68 5.74
N ARG A 422 13.71 24.43 5.48
CA ARG A 422 14.54 23.64 6.43
C ARG A 422 15.81 24.34 6.90
N ARG A 423 16.42 25.14 6.03
CA ARG A 423 17.43 26.14 6.41
C ARG A 423 16.64 27.45 6.44
N PRO A 424 16.39 28.08 7.60
CA PRO A 424 15.52 29.25 7.68
C PRO A 424 16.17 30.40 6.90
N VAL A 425 15.78 30.53 5.63
CA VAL A 425 16.21 31.63 4.75
C VAL A 425 15.22 32.79 4.86
N HIS A 426 13.97 32.50 5.23
CA HIS A 426 12.89 33.47 5.35
C HIS A 426 12.21 33.32 6.72
N ASP A 427 12.34 34.34 7.56
CA ASP A 427 11.71 34.38 8.89
C ASP A 427 10.18 34.48 8.77
N GLU A 428 9.68 35.17 7.74
CA GLU A 428 8.25 35.30 7.46
C GLU A 428 7.59 33.95 7.18
N VAL A 429 8.34 33.00 6.59
CA VAL A 429 7.85 31.63 6.36
C VAL A 429 7.78 30.86 7.68
N ALA A 430 8.72 31.09 8.61
CA ALA A 430 8.67 30.48 9.94
C ALA A 430 7.52 31.05 10.78
N GLU A 431 7.26 32.35 10.70
CA GLU A 431 6.09 32.99 11.32
C GLU A 431 4.77 32.43 10.76
N ALA A 432 4.67 32.26 9.44
CA ALA A 432 3.52 31.64 8.80
C ALA A 432 3.27 30.21 9.30
N VAL A 433 4.33 29.42 9.51
CA VAL A 433 4.24 28.06 10.09
C VAL A 433 3.61 28.08 11.49
N VAL A 434 3.99 29.06 12.33
CA VAL A 434 3.43 29.23 13.68
C VAL A 434 1.97 29.66 13.61
N GLN A 435 1.63 30.62 12.75
CA GLN A 435 0.25 31.09 12.56
C GLN A 435 -0.68 29.96 12.06
N LEU A 436 -0.23 29.16 11.10
CA LEU A 436 -0.97 27.97 10.63
C LEU A 436 -1.21 26.96 11.75
N GLN A 437 -0.24 26.77 12.66
CA GLN A 437 -0.42 25.92 13.83
C GLN A 437 -1.46 26.51 14.79
N GLN A 438 -1.50 27.83 15.00
CA GLN A 438 -2.49 28.49 15.84
C GLN A 438 -3.90 28.35 15.26
N TYR A 439 -4.09 28.57 13.96
CA TYR A 439 -5.38 28.32 13.30
C TYR A 439 -5.85 26.88 13.45
N GLY A 440 -4.94 25.91 13.35
CA GLY A 440 -5.26 24.50 13.60
C GLY A 440 -5.73 24.20 15.03
N ARG A 441 -5.28 24.97 16.03
CA ARG A 441 -5.74 24.85 17.43
C ARG A 441 -7.10 25.49 17.68
N LEU A 442 -7.48 26.51 16.90
CA LEU A 442 -8.79 27.16 16.99
C LEU A 442 -9.89 26.37 16.28
N LEU A 443 -9.53 25.58 15.27
CA LEU A 443 -10.47 24.86 14.42
C LEU A 443 -11.45 23.93 15.17
N PRO A 444 -11.08 23.21 16.24
CA PRO A 444 -12.02 22.40 17.03
C PRO A 444 -13.14 23.22 17.69
N GLU A 445 -12.92 24.51 17.94
CA GLU A 445 -13.89 25.41 18.59
C GLU A 445 -14.85 26.06 17.58
N ALA A 446 -14.51 26.04 16.28
CA ALA A 446 -15.32 26.63 15.22
C ALA A 446 -16.65 25.90 15.03
N ARG A 447 -17.75 26.66 15.17
CA ARG A 447 -19.13 26.17 15.08
C ARG A 447 -19.76 26.62 13.76
N GLY A 448 -20.33 25.66 13.03
CA GLY A 448 -20.95 25.95 11.74
C GLY A 448 -19.92 26.13 10.62
N GLN A 449 -20.40 25.88 9.41
CA GLN A 449 -19.66 26.04 8.16
C GLN A 449 -18.98 27.41 8.02
N ALA A 450 -19.63 28.51 8.43
CA ALA A 450 -19.12 29.86 8.26
C ALA A 450 -17.83 30.12 9.06
N GLU A 451 -17.77 29.69 10.32
CA GLU A 451 -16.57 29.85 11.16
C GLU A 451 -15.42 28.96 10.66
N ILE A 452 -15.73 27.72 10.25
CA ILE A 452 -14.76 26.77 9.68
C ILE A 452 -14.13 27.35 8.41
N MET A 453 -14.95 27.90 7.50
CA MET A 453 -14.48 28.60 6.30
C MET A 453 -13.70 29.88 6.64
N GLY A 454 -14.06 30.58 7.71
CA GLY A 454 -13.32 31.74 8.22
C GLY A 454 -11.88 31.40 8.61
N VAL A 455 -11.69 30.28 9.33
CA VAL A 455 -10.35 29.76 9.68
C VAL A 455 -9.56 29.37 8.43
N GLU A 456 -10.19 28.67 7.48
CA GLU A 456 -9.56 28.29 6.20
C GLU A 456 -9.12 29.53 5.41
N GLY A 457 -9.98 30.54 5.33
CA GLY A 457 -9.69 31.79 4.62
C GLY A 457 -8.56 32.58 5.28
N ALA A 458 -8.54 32.69 6.61
CA ALA A 458 -7.47 33.35 7.35
C ALA A 458 -6.12 32.63 7.14
N ALA A 459 -6.11 31.30 7.21
CA ALA A 459 -4.92 30.50 6.93
C ALA A 459 -4.41 30.68 5.49
N ALA A 460 -5.31 30.78 4.50
CA ALA A 460 -4.93 31.02 3.11
C ALA A 460 -4.24 32.37 2.90
N GLN A 461 -4.66 33.43 3.62
CA GLN A 461 -4.02 34.76 3.56
C GLN A 461 -2.59 34.76 4.08
N VAL A 462 -2.27 33.85 5.00
CA VAL A 462 -0.90 33.67 5.53
C VAL A 462 -0.08 32.73 4.64
N TYR A 463 -0.69 31.63 4.20
CA TYR A 463 0.01 30.57 3.47
C TYR A 463 0.55 31.01 2.11
N PHE A 464 -0.26 31.69 1.29
CA PHE A 464 0.15 32.01 -0.08
C PHE A 464 1.32 33.00 -0.18
N PRO A 465 1.37 34.10 0.61
CA PRO A 465 2.56 34.94 0.68
C PRO A 465 3.82 34.14 1.06
N ALA A 466 3.73 33.28 2.08
CA ALA A 466 4.85 32.44 2.51
C ALA A 466 5.29 31.46 1.40
N LEU A 467 4.35 30.84 0.69
CA LEU A 467 4.63 29.98 -0.47
C LEU A 467 5.34 30.77 -1.58
N GLY A 468 4.93 32.01 -1.79
CA GLY A 468 5.52 32.95 -2.75
C GLY A 468 6.98 33.29 -2.48
N LEU A 469 7.41 33.29 -1.22
CA LEU A 469 8.82 33.49 -0.84
C LEU A 469 9.69 32.28 -1.19
N LEU A 470 9.11 31.09 -1.28
CA LEU A 470 9.84 29.82 -1.49
C LEU A 470 10.20 29.54 -2.97
N VAL A 471 9.71 30.36 -3.90
CA VAL A 471 10.07 30.31 -5.33
C VAL A 471 11.12 31.37 -5.68
N PRO A 472 11.88 31.21 -6.79
CA PRO A 472 12.90 32.18 -7.21
C PRO A 472 12.32 33.59 -7.39
N GLU A 473 13.14 34.63 -7.21
CA GLU A 473 12.72 36.04 -7.20
C GLU A 473 11.89 36.44 -8.43
N GLY A 474 12.31 36.04 -9.64
CA GLY A 474 11.59 36.31 -10.88
C GLY A 474 10.27 35.54 -11.07
N MET A 475 9.90 34.69 -10.12
CA MET A 475 8.67 33.89 -10.11
C MET A 475 7.78 34.17 -8.88
N ARG A 476 8.19 35.10 -8.00
CA ARG A 476 7.48 35.40 -6.74
C ARG A 476 6.06 35.91 -6.99
N PHE A 477 5.17 35.59 -6.07
CA PHE A 477 3.80 36.08 -6.04
C PHE A 477 3.39 36.34 -4.58
N THR A 478 2.46 37.26 -4.36
CA THR A 478 2.02 37.62 -3.00
C THR A 478 0.64 37.11 -2.67
N LEU A 479 -0.24 37.00 -3.67
CA LEU A 479 -1.65 36.66 -3.49
C LEU A 479 -2.07 35.59 -4.49
N ARG A 480 -2.98 34.70 -4.05
CA ARG A 480 -3.59 33.72 -4.95
C ARG A 480 -4.58 34.40 -5.90
N SER A 481 -4.21 34.55 -7.16
CA SER A 481 -5.07 35.07 -8.23
C SER A 481 -5.61 33.94 -9.11
N ARG A 482 -6.93 33.70 -9.08
CA ARG A 482 -7.56 32.55 -9.76
C ARG A 482 -8.15 32.88 -11.12
N ARG A 483 -8.91 33.99 -11.23
CA ARG A 483 -9.67 34.37 -12.43
C ARG A 483 -9.60 35.89 -12.65
N PRO A 484 -8.67 36.40 -13.47
CA PRO A 484 -7.58 35.67 -14.12
C PRO A 484 -6.35 35.46 -13.20
N PRO A 485 -5.51 34.44 -13.46
CA PRO A 485 -4.17 34.36 -12.88
C PRO A 485 -3.29 35.50 -13.42
N ARG A 486 -2.52 36.15 -12.55
CA ARG A 486 -1.72 37.34 -12.87
C ARG A 486 -0.22 37.08 -13.03
N ASP A 487 0.22 35.86 -12.76
CA ASP A 487 1.61 35.45 -12.84
C ASP A 487 1.72 33.94 -13.16
N VAL A 488 2.95 33.50 -13.46
CA VAL A 488 3.22 32.13 -13.90
C VAL A 488 2.90 31.09 -12.83
N VAL A 489 3.15 31.39 -11.56
CA VAL A 489 2.90 30.47 -10.45
C VAL A 489 1.41 30.32 -10.21
N ASN A 490 0.65 31.42 -10.22
CA ASN A 490 -0.80 31.40 -10.13
C ASN A 490 -1.45 30.66 -11.31
N ALA A 491 -0.90 30.80 -12.52
CA ALA A 491 -1.33 30.03 -13.69
C ALA A 491 -1.03 28.52 -13.52
N ALA A 492 0.14 28.17 -13.02
CA ALA A 492 0.54 26.79 -12.71
C ALA A 492 -0.35 26.13 -11.64
N LEU A 493 -0.57 26.82 -10.51
CA LEU A 493 -1.46 26.34 -9.44
C LEU A 493 -2.89 26.16 -9.95
N SER A 494 -3.42 27.12 -10.71
CA SER A 494 -4.77 27.02 -11.29
C SER A 494 -4.90 25.82 -12.22
N TYR A 495 -3.93 25.61 -13.10
CA TYR A 495 -3.93 24.49 -14.04
C TYR A 495 -3.90 23.13 -13.33
N LEU A 496 -2.97 22.94 -12.39
CA LEU A 496 -2.84 21.68 -11.66
C LEU A 496 -4.00 21.44 -10.67
N TYR A 497 -4.58 22.48 -10.06
CA TYR A 497 -5.81 22.31 -9.26
C TYR A 497 -6.98 21.85 -10.13
N THR A 498 -7.10 22.29 -11.38
CA THR A 498 -8.14 21.77 -12.29
C THR A 498 -7.94 20.28 -12.59
N ILE A 499 -6.69 19.84 -12.79
CA ILE A 499 -6.38 18.42 -13.01
C ILE A 499 -6.69 17.59 -11.75
N LEU A 500 -6.21 18.02 -10.59
CA LEU A 500 -6.47 17.34 -9.31
C LEU A 500 -7.98 17.29 -8.99
N LEU A 501 -8.74 18.35 -9.31
CA LEU A 501 -10.19 18.35 -9.14
C LEU A 501 -10.84 17.26 -9.99
N GLY A 502 -10.40 17.08 -11.24
CA GLY A 502 -10.85 15.99 -12.10
C GLY A 502 -10.61 14.61 -11.48
N GLU A 503 -9.44 14.38 -10.89
CA GLU A 503 -9.15 13.12 -10.19
C GLU A 503 -9.99 12.94 -8.93
N CYS A 504 -10.26 14.00 -8.16
CA CYS A 504 -11.11 13.95 -6.97
C CYS A 504 -12.58 13.62 -7.33
N VAL A 505 -13.10 14.21 -8.42
CA VAL A 505 -14.41 13.86 -8.97
C VAL A 505 -14.48 12.37 -9.31
N THR A 506 -13.47 11.87 -10.02
CA THR A 506 -13.38 10.45 -10.37
C THR A 506 -13.30 9.56 -9.12
N ALA A 507 -12.50 9.95 -8.12
CA ALA A 507 -12.35 9.21 -6.88
C ALA A 507 -13.66 9.11 -6.08
N LEU A 508 -14.44 10.20 -6.03
CA LEU A 508 -15.74 10.20 -5.36
C LEU A 508 -16.79 9.37 -6.12
N HIS A 509 -16.83 9.47 -7.45
CA HIS A 509 -17.66 8.57 -8.25
C HIS A 509 -17.23 7.11 -8.05
N ALA A 510 -15.93 6.83 -8.01
CA ALA A 510 -15.41 5.51 -7.69
C ALA A 510 -15.72 5.06 -6.26
N ALA A 511 -15.92 5.96 -5.30
CA ALA A 511 -16.41 5.62 -3.96
C ALA A 511 -17.95 5.50 -3.88
N GLY A 512 -18.67 5.91 -4.93
CA GLY A 512 -20.14 5.83 -5.02
C GLY A 512 -20.86 7.02 -4.39
N LEU A 513 -20.11 8.10 -4.15
CA LEU A 513 -20.61 9.37 -3.67
C LEU A 513 -20.95 10.28 -4.85
N ASP A 514 -21.91 11.18 -4.62
CA ASP A 514 -22.19 12.29 -5.51
C ASP A 514 -21.16 13.43 -5.26
N PRO A 515 -20.34 13.81 -6.25
CA PRO A 515 -19.34 14.86 -6.07
C PRO A 515 -19.92 16.27 -5.83
N GLY A 516 -21.21 16.50 -6.13
CA GLY A 516 -21.86 17.81 -5.96
C GLY A 516 -22.26 18.13 -4.52
N ILE A 517 -22.38 17.13 -3.66
CA ILE A 517 -22.91 17.27 -2.29
C ILE A 517 -21.76 17.39 -1.29
N GLY A 518 -21.23 18.61 -1.15
CA GLY A 518 -20.09 18.93 -0.30
C GLY A 518 -20.46 19.15 1.17
N VAL A 519 -19.55 18.81 2.09
CA VAL A 519 -19.68 19.03 3.54
C VAL A 519 -19.08 20.37 3.98
N LEU A 520 -18.07 20.88 3.26
CA LEU A 520 -17.43 22.17 3.53
C LEU A 520 -17.86 23.23 2.51
N HIS A 521 -17.90 22.90 1.22
CA HIS A 521 -18.38 23.82 0.19
C HIS A 521 -19.89 23.62 -0.06
N THR A 522 -20.65 24.71 -0.07
CA THR A 522 -22.09 24.69 -0.36
C THR A 522 -22.37 24.08 -1.75
N PRO A 523 -23.30 23.12 -1.85
CA PRO A 523 -23.77 22.59 -3.13
C PRO A 523 -24.32 23.71 -4.03
N GLN A 524 -23.85 23.75 -5.28
CA GLN A 524 -24.38 24.61 -6.33
C GLN A 524 -24.53 23.78 -7.59
N ASP A 525 -25.52 24.10 -8.43
CA ASP A 525 -25.74 23.37 -9.67
C ASP A 525 -24.45 23.32 -10.51
N ASN A 526 -24.06 22.11 -10.93
CA ASN A 526 -22.85 21.79 -11.68
C ASN A 526 -21.50 22.06 -10.98
N ARG A 527 -21.49 22.41 -9.68
CA ARG A 527 -20.26 22.55 -8.90
C ARG A 527 -19.97 21.24 -8.14
N PRO A 528 -18.81 20.58 -8.37
CA PRO A 528 -18.45 19.37 -7.64
C PRO A 528 -17.92 19.70 -6.24
N SER A 529 -18.81 20.15 -5.35
CA SER A 529 -18.46 20.70 -4.04
C SER A 529 -17.74 19.70 -3.12
N LEU A 530 -18.16 18.44 -3.09
CA LEU A 530 -17.47 17.40 -2.33
C LEU A 530 -16.09 17.08 -2.91
N ALA A 531 -15.92 17.19 -4.23
CA ALA A 531 -14.60 17.03 -4.85
C ALA A 531 -13.67 18.18 -4.47
N LEU A 532 -14.21 19.41 -4.34
CA LEU A 532 -13.45 20.55 -3.84
C LEU A 532 -13.04 20.32 -2.38
N ASP A 533 -13.93 19.76 -1.55
CA ASP A 533 -13.65 19.39 -0.17
C ASP A 533 -12.51 18.37 -0.06
N LEU A 534 -12.65 17.23 -0.75
CA LEU A 534 -11.63 16.17 -0.77
C LEU A 534 -10.28 16.69 -1.28
N MET A 535 -10.31 17.58 -2.27
CA MET A 535 -9.11 18.18 -2.84
C MET A 535 -8.33 19.04 -1.83
N GLU A 536 -8.97 19.65 -0.83
CA GLU A 536 -8.31 20.57 0.11
C GLU A 536 -7.11 19.94 0.83
N GLU A 537 -7.23 18.68 1.22
CA GLU A 537 -6.15 17.91 1.86
C GLU A 537 -4.95 17.69 0.92
N LEU A 538 -5.20 17.54 -0.38
CA LEU A 538 -4.19 17.12 -1.36
C LEU A 538 -3.49 18.30 -2.05
N ARG A 539 -4.08 19.51 -2.03
CA ARG A 539 -3.49 20.69 -2.68
C ARG A 539 -2.04 20.94 -2.25
N PRO A 540 -1.71 20.97 -0.93
CA PRO A 540 -0.34 21.23 -0.52
C PRO A 540 0.58 20.05 -0.86
N LEU A 541 0.12 18.81 -0.59
CA LEU A 541 0.91 17.59 -0.77
C LEU A 541 1.33 17.34 -2.23
N ILE A 542 0.45 17.66 -3.16
CA ILE A 542 0.62 17.34 -4.58
C ILE A 542 0.96 18.59 -5.36
N VAL A 543 0.00 19.52 -5.47
CA VAL A 543 0.07 20.60 -6.45
C VAL A 543 1.06 21.65 -6.03
N ASP A 544 0.95 22.17 -4.81
CA ASP A 544 1.82 23.25 -4.33
C ASP A 544 3.28 22.77 -4.29
N GLN A 545 3.50 21.54 -3.80
CA GLN A 545 4.81 20.89 -3.81
C GLN A 545 5.40 20.79 -5.23
N VAL A 546 4.60 20.35 -6.21
CA VAL A 546 5.04 20.23 -7.62
C VAL A 546 5.42 21.58 -8.19
N VAL A 547 4.59 22.61 -7.97
CA VAL A 547 4.83 23.95 -8.52
C VAL A 547 6.08 24.58 -7.90
N VAL A 548 6.21 24.57 -6.57
CA VAL A 548 7.40 25.13 -5.89
C VAL A 548 8.66 24.40 -6.34
N ASN A 549 8.63 23.07 -6.38
CA ASN A 549 9.79 22.28 -6.79
C ASN A 549 10.17 22.54 -8.26
N ALA A 550 9.18 22.62 -9.16
CA ALA A 550 9.44 22.93 -10.57
C ALA A 550 10.07 24.32 -10.77
N CYS A 551 9.67 25.31 -9.97
CA CYS A 551 10.27 26.64 -9.99
C CYS A 551 11.70 26.63 -9.43
N ARG A 552 11.93 25.99 -8.28
CA ARG A 552 13.25 25.92 -7.63
C ARG A 552 14.28 25.16 -8.47
N LEU A 553 13.86 24.13 -9.19
CA LEU A 553 14.69 23.38 -10.14
C LEU A 553 14.85 24.09 -11.50
N GLN A 554 14.33 25.31 -11.66
CA GLN A 554 14.30 26.09 -12.91
C GLN A 554 13.72 25.32 -14.11
N ARG A 555 12.88 24.31 -13.85
CA ARG A 555 12.12 23.58 -14.87
C ARG A 555 10.96 24.44 -15.35
N LEU A 556 10.23 25.07 -14.43
CA LEU A 556 9.27 26.12 -14.74
C LEU A 556 9.96 27.49 -14.66
N ARG A 557 9.74 28.33 -15.66
CA ARG A 557 10.43 29.62 -15.88
C ARG A 557 9.43 30.65 -16.45
N PRO A 558 9.72 31.97 -16.38
CA PRO A 558 8.80 32.99 -16.89
C PRO A 558 8.36 32.77 -18.36
N GLU A 559 9.28 32.33 -19.22
CA GLU A 559 9.04 32.03 -20.64
C GLU A 559 7.99 30.93 -20.91
N HIS A 560 7.70 30.10 -19.90
CA HIS A 560 6.71 29.03 -20.01
C HIS A 560 5.28 29.53 -19.85
N ALA A 561 5.08 30.82 -19.66
CA ALA A 561 3.78 31.46 -19.74
C ALA A 561 3.84 32.69 -20.64
N ARG A 562 2.66 33.11 -21.12
CA ARG A 562 2.49 34.31 -21.93
C ARG A 562 1.35 35.16 -21.37
N PRO A 563 1.42 36.49 -21.51
CA PRO A 563 0.28 37.33 -21.25
C PRO A 563 -0.86 37.00 -22.24
N ASP A 564 -2.07 37.27 -21.79
CA ASP A 564 -3.31 37.18 -22.54
C ASP A 564 -4.14 38.44 -22.24
N GLU A 565 -5.30 38.60 -22.87
CA GLU A 565 -6.11 39.82 -22.72
C GLU A 565 -6.45 40.12 -21.24
N GLY A 566 -6.41 41.40 -20.86
CA GLY A 566 -6.87 41.84 -19.54
C GLY A 566 -5.99 41.43 -18.36
N SER A 567 -4.65 41.45 -18.50
CA SER A 567 -3.65 41.11 -17.47
C SER A 567 -3.60 39.64 -17.05
N ALA A 568 -4.24 38.75 -17.81
CA ALA A 568 -4.20 37.32 -17.59
C ALA A 568 -2.85 36.71 -18.02
N VAL A 569 -2.38 35.69 -17.31
CA VAL A 569 -1.19 34.91 -17.66
C VAL A 569 -1.59 33.47 -17.98
N LEU A 570 -1.28 33.00 -19.18
CA LEU A 570 -1.58 31.65 -19.65
C LEU A 570 -0.32 30.83 -19.81
N LEU A 571 -0.37 29.57 -19.36
CA LEU A 571 0.70 28.61 -19.62
C LEU A 571 0.80 28.29 -21.11
N THR A 572 2.04 28.28 -21.61
CA THR A 572 2.39 27.74 -22.93
C THR A 572 2.21 26.22 -22.95
N LYS A 573 2.25 25.62 -24.14
CA LYS A 573 2.24 24.16 -24.29
C LYS A 573 3.38 23.49 -23.51
N ALA A 574 4.60 24.01 -23.65
CA ALA A 574 5.77 23.54 -22.92
C ALA A 574 5.58 23.65 -21.39
N GLY A 575 5.06 24.78 -20.90
CA GLY A 575 4.75 24.96 -19.48
C GLY A 575 3.75 23.93 -18.94
N LYS A 576 2.69 23.63 -19.71
CA LYS A 576 1.72 22.59 -19.36
C LYS A 576 2.34 21.20 -19.35
N GLU A 577 3.16 20.85 -20.33
CA GLU A 577 3.84 19.55 -20.41
C GLU A 577 4.79 19.32 -19.23
N ILE A 578 5.56 20.35 -18.85
CA ILE A 578 6.47 20.31 -17.69
C ILE A 578 5.68 20.04 -16.41
N LEU A 579 4.61 20.80 -16.18
CA LEU A 579 3.78 20.69 -14.99
C LEU A 579 3.03 19.36 -14.94
N LEU A 580 2.45 18.92 -16.05
CA LEU A 580 1.72 17.66 -16.13
C LEU A 580 2.66 16.46 -15.89
N THR A 581 3.86 16.49 -16.46
CA THR A 581 4.86 15.43 -16.24
C THR A 581 5.27 15.35 -14.77
N ALA A 582 5.56 16.49 -14.14
CA ALA A 582 5.92 16.54 -12.73
C ALA A 582 4.76 16.14 -11.80
N TYR A 583 3.53 16.53 -12.15
CA TYR A 583 2.31 16.13 -11.46
C TYR A 583 2.11 14.60 -11.53
N GLU A 584 2.23 13.99 -12.71
CA GLU A 584 2.09 12.54 -12.86
C GLU A 584 3.17 11.75 -12.12
N GLN A 585 4.42 12.23 -12.14
CA GLN A 585 5.50 11.64 -11.33
C GLN A 585 5.17 11.72 -9.84
N ARG A 586 4.61 12.85 -9.38
CA ARG A 586 4.19 13.01 -7.99
C ARG A 586 3.05 12.08 -7.64
N MET A 587 2.00 12.01 -8.46
CA MET A 587 0.82 11.18 -8.21
C MET A 587 1.14 9.68 -8.22
N ASN A 588 2.10 9.23 -9.02
CA ASN A 588 2.53 7.84 -9.10
C ASN A 588 3.60 7.45 -8.08
N ARG A 589 4.18 8.40 -7.35
CA ARG A 589 5.19 8.10 -6.32
C ARG A 589 4.55 7.30 -5.19
N ASP A 590 5.07 6.10 -4.94
CA ASP A 590 4.69 5.27 -3.81
C ASP A 590 5.14 5.88 -2.48
N VAL A 591 4.23 5.83 -1.52
CA VAL A 591 4.38 6.38 -0.17
C VAL A 591 3.71 5.43 0.83
N SER A 592 4.21 5.38 2.07
CA SER A 592 3.67 4.53 3.15
C SER A 592 3.69 5.22 4.51
N GLY A 593 2.63 5.09 5.30
CA GLY A 593 2.62 5.59 6.69
C GLY A 593 1.77 6.84 6.96
N ALA A 594 1.02 7.37 5.98
CA ALA A 594 -0.04 8.35 6.29
C ALA A 594 -1.29 7.74 6.87
N LEU A 595 -1.55 6.49 6.53
CA LEU A 595 -2.66 5.70 7.00
C LEU A 595 -2.09 4.41 7.59
N PRO A 596 -2.63 3.90 8.71
CA PRO A 596 -2.27 2.59 9.23
C PRO A 596 -2.42 1.54 8.14
N ASP A 597 -1.38 0.72 7.97
CA ASP A 597 -1.37 -0.48 7.12
C ASP A 597 -1.77 -0.26 5.66
N TYR A 598 -1.55 0.95 5.14
CA TYR A 598 -1.79 1.29 3.74
C TYR A 598 -0.56 1.93 3.11
N ALA A 599 -0.12 1.31 2.01
CA ALA A 599 0.97 1.81 1.17
C ALA A 599 0.53 1.84 -0.30
N GLY A 600 1.15 2.75 -1.04
CA GLY A 600 0.94 2.88 -2.48
C GLY A 600 1.09 4.32 -2.94
N SER A 601 0.83 4.56 -4.21
CA SER A 601 0.98 5.89 -4.78
C SER A 601 0.08 6.95 -4.14
N TYR A 602 0.43 8.24 -4.28
CA TYR A 602 -0.45 9.34 -3.88
C TYR A 602 -1.83 9.24 -4.54
N ARG A 603 -1.88 8.78 -5.79
CA ARG A 603 -3.14 8.49 -6.48
C ARG A 603 -3.95 7.43 -5.76
N ARG A 604 -3.34 6.31 -5.35
CA ARG A 604 -4.02 5.28 -4.55
C ARG A 604 -4.55 5.84 -3.23
N HIS A 605 -3.79 6.69 -2.56
CA HIS A 605 -4.22 7.37 -1.33
C HIS A 605 -5.42 8.29 -1.56
N LEU A 606 -5.50 9.03 -2.66
CA LEU A 606 -6.68 9.84 -3.01
C LEU A 606 -7.94 8.96 -3.09
N TYR A 607 -7.87 7.85 -3.81
CA TYR A 607 -9.01 6.92 -3.92
C TYR A 607 -9.36 6.29 -2.57
N ARG A 608 -8.36 5.96 -1.75
CA ARG A 608 -8.59 5.47 -0.38
C ARG A 608 -9.26 6.51 0.51
N GLN A 609 -8.88 7.79 0.42
CA GLN A 609 -9.52 8.86 1.16
C GLN A 609 -10.99 9.05 0.74
N ALA A 610 -11.30 8.94 -0.56
CA ALA A 610 -12.68 8.97 -1.04
C ALA A 610 -13.51 7.81 -0.48
N GLN A 611 -12.95 6.59 -0.42
CA GLN A 611 -13.60 5.43 0.20
C GLN A 611 -13.83 5.64 1.70
N ARG A 612 -12.81 6.12 2.44
CA ARG A 612 -12.94 6.43 3.88
C ARG A 612 -14.00 7.49 4.11
N LEU A 613 -14.08 8.51 3.25
CA LEU A 613 -15.11 9.54 3.32
C LEU A 613 -16.50 8.95 3.11
N MET A 614 -16.65 8.02 2.16
CA MET A 614 -17.91 7.28 1.98
C MET A 614 -18.30 6.50 3.22
N VAL A 615 -17.37 5.74 3.83
CA VAL A 615 -17.64 4.98 5.06
C VAL A 615 -18.08 5.92 6.19
N SER A 616 -17.39 7.04 6.37
CA SER A 616 -17.75 8.03 7.40
C SER A 616 -19.07 8.74 7.14
N ILE A 617 -19.50 8.88 5.88
CA ILE A 617 -20.83 9.42 5.51
C ILE A 617 -21.93 8.36 5.73
N MET A 618 -21.63 7.09 5.49
CA MET A 618 -22.60 6.00 5.68
C MET A 618 -22.77 5.61 7.15
N ASN A 619 -21.68 5.63 7.92
CA ASN A 619 -21.64 5.17 9.30
C ASN A 619 -21.32 6.34 10.24
N PRO A 620 -22.32 6.90 10.97
CA PRO A 620 -22.12 8.06 11.84
C PRO A 620 -21.06 7.85 12.94
N GLY A 621 -20.84 6.62 13.37
CA GLY A 621 -19.84 6.27 14.38
C GLY A 621 -18.40 6.20 13.88
N THR A 622 -18.15 6.31 12.56
CA THR A 622 -16.80 6.19 12.00
C THR A 622 -16.23 7.56 11.61
N PRO A 623 -15.29 8.13 12.38
CA PRO A 623 -14.73 9.44 12.06
C PRO A 623 -13.88 9.38 10.78
N TRP A 624 -13.93 10.46 10.00
CA TRP A 624 -13.00 10.66 8.89
C TRP A 624 -11.78 11.42 9.39
N THR A 625 -10.59 10.95 9.02
CA THR A 625 -9.35 11.67 9.30
C THR A 625 -8.55 11.86 8.03
N GLY A 626 -7.81 12.96 7.96
CA GLY A 626 -6.86 13.18 6.89
C GLY A 626 -5.68 12.19 6.91
N LEU A 627 -4.98 12.10 5.79
CA LEU A 627 -3.65 11.55 5.64
C LEU A 627 -2.69 12.22 6.64
N SER A 628 -1.92 11.41 7.37
CA SER A 628 -1.00 11.88 8.41
C SER A 628 0.45 11.58 8.05
N TRP A 629 0.96 12.23 7.01
CA TRP A 629 2.38 12.13 6.66
C TRP A 629 3.22 12.94 7.67
N ARG A 630 4.12 12.26 8.39
CA ARG A 630 5.13 12.93 9.22
C ARG A 630 6.27 13.49 8.37
#